data_AF-A0AAJ0SFY2-F1
#
_entry.id   AF-A0AAJ0SFY2-F1
#
_cell.length_a   1.000
_cell.length_b   1.000
_cell.length_c   1.000
_cell.angle_alpha   90.00
_cell.angle_beta   90.00
_cell.angle_gamma   90.00
#
_symmetry.space_group_name_H-M   'P 1'
#
loop_
_entity.id
_entity.type
_entity.pdbx_description
1 polymer ?
#
loop_
_entity_poly.entity_id
_entity_poly.type
_entity_poly.pdbx_seq_one_letter_code
_entity_poly.pdbx_strand_id
1 'polypeptide(L)'
;MALNFRPGWNAPIPRTVARYGEYQAFLDTLTPLLIEQAFSDANSHFTDPVAADFIRTAVASSTQVYAIEQGTHQPEDLVHGGFCLHFTGRNTANTAFHFYVTQNQDGTPRIFEITYVNANRQIISCRRT
;
A
#
# COMPACT_ATOMS: atom_id res chain seq x y z
N MET A 1 -11.23 -7.93 7.95
CA MET A 1 -10.55 -6.62 7.81
C MET A 1 -11.43 -5.67 7.03
N ALA A 2 -11.19 -4.36 7.15
CA ALA A 2 -12.01 -3.32 6.52
C ALA A 2 -11.49 -2.91 5.12
N LEU A 3 -10.96 -3.86 4.36
CA LEU A 3 -10.42 -3.67 3.02
C LEU A 3 -11.36 -4.28 1.97
N ASN A 4 -11.56 -3.56 0.86
CA ASN A 4 -12.30 -4.02 -0.31
C ASN A 4 -11.41 -3.89 -1.55
N PHE A 5 -10.96 -5.01 -2.10
CA PHE A 5 -10.06 -5.04 -3.24
C PHE A 5 -10.83 -4.91 -4.55
N ARG A 6 -10.63 -3.80 -5.29
CA ARG A 6 -11.31 -3.58 -6.57
C ARG A 6 -10.81 -4.55 -7.64
N PRO A 7 -11.66 -4.97 -8.61
CA PRO A 7 -11.18 -5.72 -9.76
C PRO A 7 -9.99 -5.02 -10.43
N GLY A 8 -8.90 -5.75 -10.63
CA GLY A 8 -7.67 -5.22 -11.22
C GLY A 8 -6.76 -4.44 -10.27
N TRP A 9 -7.01 -4.44 -8.95
CA TRP A 9 -6.11 -3.82 -7.97
C TRP A 9 -4.66 -4.31 -8.03
N ASN A 10 -4.47 -5.55 -8.49
CA ASN A 10 -3.18 -6.20 -8.72
C ASN A 10 -2.91 -6.48 -10.21
N ALA A 11 -3.54 -5.75 -11.13
CA ALA A 11 -3.28 -5.93 -12.55
C ALA A 11 -1.91 -5.33 -12.92
N PRO A 12 -1.08 -6.04 -13.72
CA PRO A 12 0.18 -5.49 -14.16
C PRO A 12 -0.03 -4.32 -15.15
N ILE A 13 0.68 -3.22 -14.96
CA ILE A 13 0.73 -2.12 -15.94
C ILE A 13 1.67 -2.54 -17.09
N PRO A 14 1.20 -2.65 -18.35
CA PRO A 14 2.03 -3.15 -19.45
C PRO A 14 3.33 -2.37 -19.67
N ARG A 15 3.30 -1.04 -19.50
CA ARG A 15 4.50 -0.18 -19.62
C ARG A 15 5.52 -0.45 -18.51
N THR A 16 5.07 -0.77 -17.31
CA THR A 16 5.96 -1.08 -16.18
C THR A 16 6.55 -2.47 -16.34
N VAL A 17 5.76 -3.46 -16.77
CA VAL A 17 6.25 -4.82 -17.08
C VAL A 17 7.37 -4.80 -18.12
N ALA A 18 7.17 -4.09 -19.23
CA ALA A 18 8.16 -4.04 -20.31
C ALA A 18 9.51 -3.45 -19.88
N ARG A 19 9.51 -2.58 -18.85
CA ARG A 19 10.70 -1.89 -18.36
C ARG A 19 11.30 -2.55 -17.11
N TYR A 20 10.48 -3.23 -16.31
CA TYR A 20 10.83 -3.80 -15.01
C TYR A 20 10.15 -5.16 -14.86
N GLY A 21 10.73 -6.24 -15.38
CA GLY A 21 10.11 -7.59 -15.29
C GLY A 21 9.87 -8.06 -13.85
N GLU A 22 10.74 -7.66 -12.92
CA GLU A 22 10.64 -7.97 -11.48
C GLU A 22 9.39 -7.38 -10.81
N TYR A 23 8.85 -6.27 -11.35
CA TYR A 23 7.59 -5.69 -10.89
C TYR A 23 6.44 -6.68 -11.01
N GLN A 24 6.34 -7.37 -12.16
CA GLN A 24 5.27 -8.33 -12.37
C GLN A 24 5.43 -9.52 -11.44
N ALA A 25 6.66 -10.03 -11.27
CA ALA A 25 6.93 -11.12 -10.35
C ALA A 25 6.52 -10.78 -8.91
N PHE A 26 6.84 -9.57 -8.43
CA PHE A 26 6.41 -9.14 -7.10
C PHE A 26 4.88 -8.97 -7.02
N LEU A 27 4.26 -8.30 -8.00
CA LEU A 27 2.82 -8.11 -8.03
C LEU A 27 2.03 -9.43 -8.05
N ASP A 28 2.52 -10.42 -8.81
CA ASP A 28 1.92 -11.75 -8.93
C ASP A 28 1.99 -12.54 -7.61
N THR A 29 2.91 -12.20 -6.70
CA THR A 29 2.96 -12.82 -5.37
C THR A 29 1.88 -12.29 -4.43
N LEU A 30 1.30 -11.12 -4.71
CA LEU A 30 0.39 -10.47 -3.77
C LEU A 30 -1.02 -11.04 -3.85
N THR A 31 -1.54 -11.40 -2.68
CA THR A 31 -2.94 -11.78 -2.48
C THR A 31 -3.61 -10.80 -1.53
N PRO A 32 -4.96 -10.72 -1.52
CA PRO A 32 -5.68 -9.95 -0.51
C PRO A 32 -5.22 -10.28 0.92
N LEU A 33 -5.04 -11.57 1.23
CA LEU A 33 -4.58 -12.05 2.54
C LEU A 33 -3.18 -11.53 2.90
N LEU A 34 -2.24 -11.51 1.95
CA LEU A 34 -0.88 -11.01 2.19
C LEU A 34 -0.87 -9.50 2.43
N ILE A 35 -1.67 -8.72 1.70
CA ILE A 35 -1.83 -7.29 1.97
C ILE A 35 -2.47 -7.08 3.35
N GLU A 36 -3.51 -7.84 3.65
CA GLU A 36 -4.17 -7.84 4.96
C GLU A 36 -3.19 -8.13 6.13
N GLN A 37 -2.31 -9.10 5.94
CA GLN A 37 -1.22 -9.40 6.88
C GLN A 37 -0.22 -8.24 6.98
N ALA A 38 0.15 -7.60 5.86
CA ALA A 38 1.04 -6.43 5.87
C ALA A 38 0.43 -5.24 6.63
N PHE A 39 -0.88 -5.03 6.56
CA PHE A 39 -1.60 -4.04 7.38
C PHE A 39 -1.57 -4.41 8.86
N SER A 40 -1.73 -5.70 9.17
CA SER A 40 -1.67 -6.19 10.56
C SER A 40 -0.27 -6.02 11.15
N ASP A 41 0.77 -6.32 10.39
CA ASP A 41 2.19 -6.13 10.74
C ASP A 41 2.57 -4.63 10.84
N ALA A 42 2.00 -3.78 10.00
CA ALA A 42 2.18 -2.33 10.07
C ALA A 42 1.50 -1.67 11.29
N ASN A 43 0.60 -2.38 11.97
CA ASN A 43 -0.15 -1.83 13.08
C ASN A 43 0.78 -1.42 14.23
N SER A 44 0.61 -0.20 14.74
CA SER A 44 1.47 0.43 15.75
C SER A 44 2.88 0.85 15.30
N HIS A 45 3.21 0.78 14.00
CA HIS A 45 4.49 1.25 13.47
C HIS A 45 4.45 2.61 12.77
N PHE A 46 3.32 3.33 12.83
CA PHE A 46 3.19 4.69 12.31
C PHE A 46 2.85 5.64 13.45
N THR A 47 3.63 6.71 13.58
CA THR A 47 3.48 7.71 14.65
C THR A 47 2.56 8.87 14.22
N ASP A 48 2.47 9.15 12.93
CA ASP A 48 1.49 10.11 12.40
C ASP A 48 0.07 9.62 12.69
N PRO A 49 -0.79 10.44 13.32
CA PRO A 49 -2.09 10.00 13.79
C PRO A 49 -3.02 9.58 12.65
N VAL A 50 -2.92 10.19 11.47
CA VAL A 50 -3.79 9.93 10.32
C VAL A 50 -3.36 8.65 9.60
N ALA A 51 -2.06 8.46 9.38
CA ALA A 51 -1.53 7.20 8.84
C ALA A 51 -1.78 6.03 9.79
N ALA A 52 -1.59 6.24 11.09
CA ALA A 52 -1.88 5.22 12.10
C ALA A 52 -3.37 4.85 12.15
N ASP A 53 -4.25 5.84 12.01
CA ASP A 53 -5.70 5.61 11.96
C ASP A 53 -6.14 4.83 10.73
N PHE A 54 -5.55 5.13 9.57
CA PHE A 54 -5.74 4.36 8.34
C PHE A 54 -5.40 2.88 8.55
N ILE A 55 -4.20 2.58 9.08
CA ILE A 55 -3.79 1.20 9.38
C ILE A 55 -4.73 0.53 10.38
N ARG A 56 -4.99 1.17 11.53
CA ARG A 56 -5.87 0.60 12.57
C ARG A 56 -7.26 0.30 12.05
N THR A 57 -7.84 1.22 11.28
CA THR A 57 -9.18 1.04 10.72
C THR A 57 -9.19 -0.06 9.67
N ALA A 58 -8.17 -0.16 8.82
CA ALA A 58 -8.04 -1.26 7.86
C ALA A 58 -7.95 -2.64 8.54
N VAL A 59 -7.21 -2.73 9.66
CA VAL A 59 -7.08 -3.95 10.46
C VAL A 59 -8.37 -4.30 11.20
N ALA A 60 -9.15 -3.31 11.61
CA ALA A 60 -10.40 -3.53 12.32
C ALA A 60 -11.34 -4.48 11.55
N SER A 61 -11.92 -5.45 12.26
CA SER A 61 -12.92 -6.36 11.69
C SER A 61 -14.29 -5.70 11.73
N SER A 62 -14.46 -4.64 10.94
CA SER A 62 -15.73 -3.95 10.74
C SER A 62 -16.05 -3.89 9.24
N THR A 63 -17.21 -3.32 8.91
CA THR A 63 -17.66 -3.04 7.54
C THR A 63 -16.50 -2.56 6.66
N GLN A 64 -16.40 -3.05 5.43
CA GLN A 64 -15.37 -2.60 4.48
C GLN A 64 -15.37 -1.07 4.35
N VAL A 65 -14.28 -0.42 4.76
CA VAL A 65 -14.17 1.05 4.79
C VAL A 65 -13.29 1.57 3.65
N TYR A 66 -12.28 0.80 3.25
CA TYR A 66 -11.30 1.23 2.25
C TYR A 66 -11.39 0.41 0.98
N ALA A 67 -11.63 1.07 -0.15
CA ALA A 67 -11.44 0.48 -1.46
C ALA A 67 -9.95 0.50 -1.80
N ILE A 68 -9.36 -0.68 -2.02
CA ILE A 68 -7.99 -0.83 -2.49
C ILE A 68 -8.02 -0.85 -4.01
N GLU A 69 -7.36 0.14 -4.59
CA GLU A 69 -7.12 0.29 -6.01
C GLU A 69 -5.63 0.34 -6.29
N GLN A 70 -5.28 -0.05 -7.51
CA GLN A 70 -3.90 -0.02 -7.95
C GLN A 70 -3.40 1.43 -7.95
N GLY A 71 -2.22 1.67 -7.36
CA GLY A 71 -1.53 2.95 -7.47
C GLY A 71 -0.78 3.06 -8.81
N THR A 72 -0.13 4.21 -9.00
CA THR A 72 0.79 4.38 -10.13
C THR A 72 2.09 3.71 -9.73
N HIS A 73 2.40 2.55 -10.29
CA HIS A 73 3.66 1.87 -10.01
C HIS A 73 4.83 2.70 -10.56
N GLN A 74 5.34 3.60 -9.74
CA GLN A 74 6.63 4.23 -9.92
C GLN A 74 7.66 3.20 -9.45
N PRO A 75 8.61 2.80 -10.30
CA PRO A 75 9.82 2.15 -9.84
C PRO A 75 10.57 3.20 -9.04
N GLU A 76 10.35 3.23 -7.74
CA GLU A 76 11.26 3.92 -6.85
C GLU A 76 12.39 2.93 -6.61
N ASP A 77 13.53 3.14 -7.27
CA ASP A 77 14.76 2.49 -6.84
C ASP A 77 14.94 2.85 -5.37
N LEU A 78 14.70 1.87 -4.49
CA LEU A 78 14.99 2.04 -3.08
C LEU A 78 16.48 2.36 -2.97
N VAL A 79 16.87 3.20 -2.01
CA VAL A 79 18.28 3.62 -1.81
C VAL A 79 19.24 2.43 -1.68
N HIS A 80 18.73 1.23 -1.36
CA HIS A 80 19.49 -0.01 -1.22
C HIS A 80 19.25 -1.04 -2.35
N GLY A 81 18.63 -0.62 -3.45
CA GLY A 81 18.17 -1.49 -4.53
C GLY A 81 16.84 -2.18 -4.23
N GLY A 82 16.16 -2.64 -5.28
CA GLY A 82 14.87 -3.33 -5.20
C GLY A 82 13.69 -2.50 -5.68
N PHE A 83 12.50 -3.11 -5.61
CA PHE A 83 11.27 -2.57 -6.17
C PHE A 83 10.23 -2.34 -5.05
N CYS A 84 9.46 -1.25 -5.13
CA CYS A 84 8.30 -1.03 -4.29
C CYS A 84 7.02 -0.93 -5.12
N LEU A 85 5.94 -1.48 -4.57
CA LEU A 85 4.60 -1.39 -5.15
C LEU A 85 3.83 -0.26 -4.48
N HIS A 86 3.16 0.55 -5.29
CA HIS A 86 2.31 1.64 -4.84
C HIS A 86 0.84 1.24 -4.99
N PHE A 87 0.09 1.33 -3.91
CA PHE A 87 -1.36 1.13 -3.88
C PHE A 87 -2.07 2.36 -3.34
N THR A 88 -3.35 2.49 -3.68
CA THR A 88 -4.22 3.53 -3.13
C THR A 88 -5.35 2.89 -2.34
N GLY A 89 -5.45 3.22 -1.06
CA GLY A 89 -6.61 2.95 -0.22
C GLY A 89 -7.49 4.18 -0.15
N ARG A 90 -8.76 4.06 -0.55
CA ARG A 90 -9.70 5.18 -0.59
C ARG A 90 -10.88 4.93 0.34
N ASN A 91 -11.12 5.85 1.27
CA ASN A 91 -12.25 5.75 2.19
C ASN A 91 -13.55 6.27 1.55
N THR A 92 -14.67 6.13 2.29
CA THR A 92 -16.00 6.60 1.87
C THR A 92 -16.11 8.12 1.72
N ALA A 93 -15.24 8.89 2.38
CA ALA A 93 -15.12 10.34 2.23
C ALA A 93 -14.25 10.75 1.02
N ASN A 94 -13.83 9.79 0.18
CA ASN A 94 -12.97 9.98 -0.99
C ASN A 94 -11.54 10.46 -0.65
N THR A 95 -11.10 10.35 0.60
CA THR A 95 -9.71 10.55 0.99
C THR A 95 -8.86 9.40 0.46
N ALA A 96 -7.76 9.74 -0.22
CA ALA A 96 -6.80 8.78 -0.74
C ALA A 96 -5.60 8.65 0.20
N PHE A 97 -5.28 7.40 0.53
CA PHE A 97 -4.07 6.99 1.23
C PHE A 97 -3.24 6.17 0.27
N HIS A 98 -2.06 6.67 -0.06
CA HIS A 98 -1.11 5.95 -0.87
C HIS A 98 -0.21 5.15 0.06
N PHE A 99 -0.13 3.83 -0.11
CA PHE A 99 0.74 3.00 0.71
C PHE A 99 1.72 2.24 -0.18
N TYR A 100 2.96 2.19 0.31
CA TYR A 100 4.09 1.68 -0.44
C TYR A 100 4.54 0.37 0.21
N VAL A 101 4.68 -0.65 -0.63
CA VAL A 101 4.89 -2.04 -0.22
C VAL A 101 6.21 -2.53 -0.80
N THR A 102 7.10 -3.01 0.05
CA THR A 102 8.30 -3.77 -0.34
C THR A 102 8.12 -5.25 -0.06
N GLN A 103 9.02 -6.08 -0.57
CA GLN A 103 9.06 -7.50 -0.24
C GLN A 103 10.21 -7.78 0.73
N ASN A 104 9.94 -8.51 1.81
CA ASN A 104 10.97 -9.07 2.68
C ASN A 104 11.70 -10.23 1.98
N GLN A 105 12.84 -10.66 2.51
CA GLN A 105 13.62 -11.78 1.93
C GLN A 105 12.85 -13.10 1.90
N ASP A 106 11.87 -13.28 2.80
CA ASP A 106 11.00 -14.45 2.84
C ASP A 106 9.78 -14.36 1.90
N GLY A 107 9.69 -13.30 1.09
CA GLY A 107 8.60 -13.07 0.15
C GLY A 107 7.39 -12.33 0.73
N THR A 108 7.36 -12.06 2.04
CA THR A 108 6.22 -11.37 2.67
C THR A 108 6.19 -9.88 2.33
N PRO A 109 5.01 -9.28 2.03
CA PRO A 109 4.93 -7.85 1.79
C PRO A 109 5.03 -7.05 3.08
N ARG A 110 5.67 -5.88 2.99
CA ARG A 110 5.87 -4.94 4.07
C ARG A 110 5.45 -3.55 3.64
N ILE A 111 4.44 -2.98 4.30
CA ILE A 111 4.13 -1.55 4.17
C ILE A 111 5.22 -0.77 4.91
N PHE A 112 5.91 0.14 4.23
CA PHE A 112 7.01 0.91 4.81
C PHE A 112 6.78 2.42 4.80
N GLU A 113 5.90 2.91 3.92
CA GLU A 113 5.55 4.33 3.83
C GLU A 113 4.05 4.46 3.49
N ILE A 114 3.43 5.49 4.06
CA ILE A 114 2.07 5.93 3.75
C ILE A 114 2.15 7.41 3.43
N THR A 115 1.54 7.84 2.32
CA THR A 115 1.37 9.24 1.98
C THR A 115 -0.11 9.59 1.85
N TYR A 116 -0.46 10.81 2.23
CA TYR A 116 -1.81 11.34 2.08
C TYR A 116 -1.76 12.86 1.92
N VAL A 117 -2.86 13.45 1.45
CA VAL A 117 -3.00 14.90 1.35
C VAL A 117 -3.75 15.41 2.58
N ASN A 118 -3.13 16.31 3.36
CA ASN A 118 -3.78 16.90 4.54
C ASN A 118 -4.79 17.99 4.15
N ALA A 119 -5.50 18.54 5.14
CA ALA A 119 -6.49 19.61 4.94
C ALA A 119 -5.91 20.87 4.24
N ASN A 120 -4.61 21.12 4.37
CA ASN A 120 -3.90 22.24 3.74
C ASN A 120 -3.40 21.92 2.33
N ARG A 121 -3.81 20.79 1.74
CA ARG A 121 -3.39 20.29 0.42
C ARG A 121 -1.89 19.97 0.34
N GLN A 122 -1.25 19.69 1.46
CA GLN A 122 0.15 19.27 1.52
C GLN A 122 0.23 17.74 1.51
N ILE A 123 1.20 17.21 0.76
CA ILE A 123 1.53 15.79 0.81
C ILE A 123 2.30 15.54 2.10
N ILE A 124 1.77 14.65 2.93
CA ILE A 124 2.42 14.17 4.14
C ILE A 124 2.96 12.77 3.83
N SER A 125 4.24 12.56 4.09
CA SER A 125 4.91 11.26 4.02
C SER A 125 5.17 10.74 5.42
N CYS A 126 4.63 9.57 5.73
CA CYS A 126 4.75 8.89 7.01
C CYS A 126 5.53 7.61 6.79
N ARG A 127 6.74 7.52 7.33
CA ARG A 127 7.53 6.29 7.28
C ARG A 127 7.26 5.42 8.48
N ARG A 128 7.30 4.12 8.24
CA ARG A 128 7.24 3.10 9.28
C ARG A 128 8.45 3.23 10.21
N THR A 129 8.21 3.23 11.51
CA THR A 129 9.24 3.20 12.57
C THR A 129 9.72 1.80 12.89
#